data_AF-A0A1W9VY64-F1
#
_entry.id   AF-A0A1W9VY64-F1
#
_cell.length_a   1.000
_cell.length_b   1.000
_cell.length_c   1.000
_cell.angle_alpha   90.00
_cell.angle_beta   90.00
_cell.angle_gamma   90.00
#
_symmetry.space_group_name_H-M   'P 1'
#
loop_
_entity.id
_entity.type
_entity.pdbx_description
1 polymer ?
#
loop_
_entity_poly.entity_id
_entity_poly.type
_entity_poly.pdbx_seq_one_letter_code
_entity_poly.pdbx_strand_id
1 'polypeptide(L)'
;MLAITGIALLWQKQSSHAIFMMSWLILTFIALLNHAPLWEHFFTTLSYPFAILGSFAIWYAIKHLQDIYHGRGKFQRWHAINLAGMAWLLISLPGFFAENYRNWHAPTHPNDVQTIAYLKANVPNERFVITDEQLLTVMANKLIPPNLTDTSGVRIGAGELTTSQMIALTKSYRPIMIVIGREGRFRNGLPEYVTWVEEHYDYHDLGNAGNKIFVERLNE
;
A
#
# COMPACT_ATOMS: atom_id res chain seq x y z
N MET A 1 -8.59 21.62 -7.16
CA MET A 1 -8.64 23.03 -7.61
C MET A 1 -7.43 23.41 -8.46
N LEU A 2 -6.19 23.24 -7.96
CA LEU A 2 -4.96 23.59 -8.71
C LEU A 2 -4.82 22.89 -10.07
N ALA A 3 -5.16 21.60 -10.17
CA ALA A 3 -5.11 20.91 -11.46
C ALA A 3 -6.11 21.48 -12.49
N ILE A 4 -7.30 21.91 -12.04
CA ILE A 4 -8.34 22.49 -12.91
C ILE A 4 -7.88 23.85 -13.45
N THR A 5 -7.37 24.72 -12.57
CA THR A 5 -6.82 26.01 -13.01
C THR A 5 -5.55 25.83 -13.85
N GLY A 6 -4.75 24.81 -13.55
CA GLY A 6 -3.60 24.38 -14.35
C GLY A 6 -3.98 24.03 -15.78
N ILE A 7 -5.02 23.21 -15.98
CA ILE A 7 -5.55 22.89 -17.32
C ILE A 7 -6.01 24.16 -18.04
N ALA A 8 -6.81 25.00 -17.38
CA ALA A 8 -7.33 26.22 -18.01
C ALA A 8 -6.20 27.17 -18.46
N LEU A 9 -5.17 27.34 -17.62
CA LEU A 9 -4.00 28.15 -17.95
C LEU A 9 -3.17 27.50 -19.07
N LEU A 10 -2.96 26.19 -19.01
CA LEU A 10 -2.19 25.47 -20.03
C LEU A 10 -2.89 25.55 -21.38
N TRP A 11 -4.22 25.43 -21.40
CA TRP A 11 -5.03 25.57 -22.62
C TRP A 11 -4.90 26.96 -23.26
N GLN A 12 -4.92 28.02 -22.45
CA GLN A 12 -4.78 29.39 -22.94
C GLN A 12 -3.37 29.72 -23.47
N LYS A 13 -2.34 29.02 -23.00
CA LYS A 13 -0.93 29.37 -23.27
C LYS A 13 -0.25 28.41 -24.24
N GLN A 14 -0.58 27.13 -24.17
CA GLN A 14 0.04 26.03 -24.91
C GLN A 14 -0.99 24.92 -25.15
N SER A 15 -1.95 25.16 -26.05
CA SER A 15 -3.07 24.25 -26.31
C SER A 15 -2.64 22.84 -26.70
N SER A 16 -1.54 22.67 -27.43
CA SER A 16 -1.00 21.34 -27.77
C SER A 16 -0.61 20.52 -26.53
N HIS A 17 0.05 21.14 -25.55
CA HIS A 17 0.41 20.49 -24.30
C HIS A 17 -0.83 20.21 -23.43
N ALA A 18 -1.81 21.11 -23.48
CA ALA A 18 -3.09 20.92 -22.79
C ALA A 18 -3.87 19.74 -23.37
N ILE A 19 -3.90 19.58 -24.70
CA ILE A 19 -4.51 18.43 -25.37
C ILE A 19 -3.83 17.14 -24.93
N PHE A 20 -2.49 17.09 -24.96
CA PHE A 20 -1.75 15.92 -24.48
C PHE A 20 -2.11 15.56 -23.04
N MET A 21 -2.17 16.55 -22.15
CA MET A 21 -2.49 16.31 -20.74
C MET A 21 -3.93 15.88 -20.50
N MET A 22 -4.87 16.47 -21.23
CA MET A 22 -6.27 16.05 -21.20
C MET A 22 -6.45 14.65 -21.75
N SER A 23 -5.76 14.31 -22.87
CA SER A 23 -5.77 12.96 -23.42
C SER A 23 -5.23 11.95 -22.43
N TRP A 24 -4.11 12.22 -21.76
CA TRP A 24 -3.58 11.32 -20.73
C TRP A 24 -4.56 11.16 -19.56
N LEU A 25 -5.12 12.25 -19.03
CA LEU A 25 -6.13 12.17 -17.95
C LEU A 25 -7.36 11.35 -18.36
N ILE A 26 -7.91 11.63 -19.54
CA ILE A 26 -9.09 10.94 -20.06
C ILE A 26 -8.79 9.46 -20.27
N LEU A 27 -7.66 9.12 -20.90
CA LEU A 27 -7.27 7.72 -21.13
C LEU A 27 -7.03 6.97 -19.82
N THR A 28 -6.39 7.61 -18.83
CA THR A 28 -6.21 7.01 -17.50
C THR A 28 -7.56 6.78 -16.82
N PHE A 29 -8.45 7.76 -16.89
CA PHE A 29 -9.79 7.63 -16.31
C PHE A 29 -10.61 6.53 -16.99
N ILE A 30 -10.57 6.45 -18.32
CA ILE A 30 -11.20 5.35 -19.09
C ILE A 30 -10.59 4.01 -18.69
N ALA A 31 -9.26 3.91 -18.56
CA ALA A 31 -8.60 2.68 -18.13
C ALA A 31 -9.05 2.25 -16.72
N LEU A 32 -9.15 3.19 -15.78
CA LEU A 32 -9.64 2.94 -14.42
C LEU A 32 -11.09 2.48 -14.41
N LEU A 33 -11.98 3.11 -15.19
CA LEU A 33 -13.38 2.70 -15.30
C LEU A 33 -13.55 1.29 -15.89
N ASN A 34 -12.62 0.84 -16.73
CA ASN A 34 -12.62 -0.50 -17.31
C ASN A 34 -11.89 -1.54 -16.46
N HIS A 35 -11.24 -1.15 -15.35
CA HIS A 35 -10.52 -2.07 -14.49
C HIS A 35 -11.42 -2.55 -13.34
N ALA A 36 -11.66 -3.86 -13.27
CA ALA A 36 -12.41 -4.49 -12.19
C ALA A 36 -11.52 -5.54 -11.47
N PRO A 37 -11.39 -5.49 -10.12
CA PRO A 37 -11.96 -4.48 -9.22
C PRO A 37 -11.25 -3.12 -9.34
N LEU A 38 -11.91 -2.04 -8.90
CA LEU A 38 -11.28 -0.72 -8.79
C LEU A 38 -10.73 -0.54 -7.37
N TRP A 39 -9.43 -0.75 -7.21
CA TRP A 39 -8.75 -0.62 -5.91
C TRP A 39 -8.30 0.83 -5.68
N GLU A 40 -8.27 1.26 -4.41
CA GLU A 40 -7.89 2.63 -4.04
C GLU A 40 -6.51 3.05 -4.54
N HIS A 41 -5.56 2.11 -4.54
CA HIS A 41 -4.19 2.39 -5.00
C HIS A 41 -4.10 2.70 -6.49
N PHE A 42 -5.09 2.34 -7.32
CA PHE A 42 -5.06 2.72 -8.73
C PHE A 42 -5.28 4.22 -8.95
N PHE A 43 -5.93 4.92 -8.01
CA PHE A 43 -6.05 6.38 -8.08
C PHE A 43 -4.70 7.11 -7.96
N THR A 44 -3.65 6.43 -7.47
CA THR A 44 -2.29 6.99 -7.48
C THR A 44 -1.79 7.28 -8.90
N THR A 45 -2.29 6.58 -9.92
CA THR A 45 -1.95 6.87 -11.32
C THR A 45 -2.44 8.24 -11.79
N LEU A 46 -3.52 8.78 -11.19
CA LEU A 46 -4.00 10.14 -11.45
C LEU A 46 -3.15 11.20 -10.75
N SER A 47 -2.34 10.83 -9.76
CA SER A 47 -1.50 11.78 -9.03
C SER A 47 -0.48 12.45 -9.95
N TYR A 48 0.08 11.73 -10.94
CA TYR A 48 1.06 12.27 -11.88
C TYR A 48 0.51 13.42 -12.74
N PRO A 49 -0.58 13.24 -13.51
CA PRO A 49 -1.13 14.35 -14.29
C PRO A 49 -1.66 15.48 -13.40
N PHE A 50 -2.24 15.18 -12.23
CA PHE A 50 -2.65 16.22 -11.28
C PHE A 50 -1.47 17.02 -10.72
N ALA A 51 -0.33 16.38 -10.45
CA ALA A 51 0.88 17.05 -9.99
C ALA A 51 1.47 17.95 -11.08
N ILE A 52 1.50 17.50 -12.33
CA ILE A 52 1.98 18.31 -13.47
C ILE A 52 1.08 19.53 -13.70
N LEU A 53 -0.24 19.34 -13.71
CA LEU A 53 -1.18 20.44 -13.91
C LEU A 53 -1.18 21.39 -12.70
N GLY A 54 -1.10 20.85 -11.49
CA GLY A 54 -0.97 21.61 -10.26
C GLY A 54 0.31 22.45 -10.21
N SER A 55 1.45 21.90 -10.66
CA SER A 55 2.72 22.62 -10.70
C SER A 55 2.67 23.78 -11.70
N PHE A 56 1.97 23.62 -12.83
CA PHE A 56 1.74 24.71 -13.78
C PHE A 56 0.93 25.86 -13.15
N ALA A 57 -0.13 25.55 -12.39
CA ALA A 57 -0.90 26.57 -11.66
C ALA A 57 -0.05 27.30 -10.60
N ILE A 58 0.79 26.56 -9.87
CA ILE A 58 1.71 27.11 -8.87
C ILE A 58 2.74 28.03 -9.54
N TRP A 59 3.35 27.61 -10.65
CA TRP A 59 4.32 28.42 -11.41
C TRP A 59 3.71 29.76 -11.83
N TYR A 60 2.48 29.75 -12.35
CA TYR A 60 1.78 30.98 -12.71
C TYR A 60 1.39 31.84 -11.51
N ALA A 61 1.09 31.23 -10.35
CA ALA A 61 0.85 31.97 -9.12
C ALA A 61 2.13 32.71 -8.67
N ILE A 62 3.28 32.03 -8.67
CA ILE A 62 4.58 32.60 -8.31
C ILE A 62 4.96 33.72 -9.28
N LYS A 63 4.88 33.48 -10.59
CA LYS A 63 5.18 34.49 -11.61
C LYS A 63 4.30 35.73 -11.44
N HIS A 64 3.03 35.55 -11.11
CA HIS A 64 2.13 36.68 -10.88
C HIS A 64 2.50 37.49 -9.65
N LEU A 65 2.86 36.84 -8.54
CA LEU A 65 3.35 37.54 -7.35
C LEU A 65 4.62 38.35 -7.67
N GLN A 66 5.51 37.80 -8.49
CA GLN A 66 6.70 38.53 -8.97
C GLN A 66 6.31 39.73 -9.84
N ASP A 67 5.36 39.60 -10.76
CA ASP A 67 4.91 40.70 -11.62
C ASP A 67 4.25 41.82 -10.79
N ILE A 68 3.46 41.50 -9.76
CA ILE A 68 2.89 42.49 -8.84
C ILE A 68 4.00 43.20 -8.06
N TYR A 69 4.96 42.44 -7.51
CA TYR A 69 6.08 42.99 -6.74
C TYR A 69 6.90 43.99 -7.57
N HIS A 70 7.08 43.74 -8.87
CA HIS A 70 7.77 44.64 -9.79
C HIS A 70 6.86 45.72 -10.41
N GLY A 71 5.60 45.86 -9.97
CA GLY A 71 4.65 46.85 -10.48
C GLY A 71 4.15 46.62 -11.91
N ARG A 72 4.31 45.41 -12.46
CA ARG A 72 3.95 45.04 -13.84
C ARG A 72 2.64 44.28 -13.95
N GLY A 73 2.10 43.76 -12.83
CA GLY A 73 0.92 42.91 -12.80
C GLY A 73 -0.38 43.62 -12.41
N LYS A 74 -1.51 43.20 -12.99
CA LYS A 74 -2.87 43.53 -12.51
C LYS A 74 -3.50 42.29 -11.90
N PHE A 75 -4.11 42.42 -10.72
CA PHE A 75 -4.79 41.31 -10.04
C PHE A 75 -6.06 40.89 -10.79
N GLN A 76 -6.23 39.59 -11.01
CA GLN A 76 -7.36 38.98 -11.73
C GLN A 76 -7.94 37.85 -10.89
N ARG A 77 -9.22 37.50 -11.14
CA ARG A 77 -9.96 36.50 -10.36
C ARG A 77 -9.27 35.13 -10.30
N TRP A 78 -8.66 34.68 -11.40
CA TRP A 78 -7.92 33.40 -11.45
C TRP A 78 -6.68 33.38 -10.55
N HIS A 79 -6.06 34.53 -10.29
CA HIS A 79 -4.93 34.61 -9.38
C HIS A 79 -5.35 34.36 -7.93
N ALA A 80 -6.52 34.86 -7.51
CA ALA A 80 -7.06 34.57 -6.19
C ALA A 80 -7.29 33.06 -5.98
N ILE A 81 -7.83 32.36 -6.99
CA ILE A 81 -8.07 30.91 -6.92
C ILE A 81 -6.75 30.13 -6.83
N ASN A 82 -5.74 30.50 -7.62
CA ASN A 82 -4.44 29.84 -7.57
C ASN A 82 -3.71 30.08 -6.24
N LEU A 83 -3.75 31.31 -5.73
CA LEU A 83 -3.16 31.64 -4.43
C LEU A 83 -3.88 30.93 -3.29
N ALA A 84 -5.21 30.87 -3.32
CA ALA A 84 -5.99 30.10 -2.34
C ALA A 84 -5.67 28.61 -2.42
N GLY A 85 -5.55 28.05 -3.62
CA GLY A 85 -5.15 26.65 -3.81
C GLY A 85 -3.72 26.36 -3.32
N MET A 86 -2.79 27.28 -3.56
CA MET A 86 -1.41 27.19 -3.07
C MET A 86 -1.35 27.30 -1.55
N ALA A 87 -2.08 28.25 -0.96
CA ALA A 87 -2.20 28.40 0.50
C ALA A 87 -2.81 27.15 1.13
N TRP A 88 -3.88 26.60 0.54
CA TRP A 88 -4.49 25.35 0.99
C TRP A 88 -3.49 24.19 0.97
N LEU A 89 -2.73 24.04 -0.11
CA LEU A 89 -1.68 23.02 -0.21
C LEU A 89 -0.65 23.18 0.92
N LEU A 90 -0.13 24.39 1.11
CA LEU A 90 0.87 24.68 2.16
C LEU A 90 0.34 24.41 3.57
N ILE A 91 -0.92 24.79 3.85
CA ILE A 91 -1.58 24.51 5.13
C ILE A 91 -1.80 23.01 5.33
N SER A 92 -2.04 22.25 4.26
CA SER A 92 -2.27 20.80 4.33
C SER A 92 -0.97 19.99 4.47
N LEU A 93 0.19 20.53 4.07
CA LEU A 93 1.46 19.81 4.05
C LEU A 93 1.83 19.15 5.38
N PRO A 94 1.74 19.83 6.55
CA PRO A 94 2.06 19.20 7.83
C PRO A 94 1.20 17.96 8.11
N GLY A 95 -0.10 18.01 7.75
CA GLY A 95 -1.01 16.87 7.89
C GLY A 95 -0.60 15.69 7.00
N PHE A 96 -0.22 15.96 5.74
CA PHE A 96 0.31 14.94 4.84
C PHE A 96 1.59 14.31 5.38
N PHE A 97 2.54 15.11 5.88
CA PHE A 97 3.78 14.58 6.46
C PHE A 97 3.53 13.79 7.74
N ALA A 98 2.64 14.26 8.61
CA ALA A 98 2.27 13.55 9.84
C ALA A 98 1.62 12.20 9.52
N GLU A 99 0.70 12.16 8.56
CA GLU A 99 0.06 10.90 8.14
C GLU A 99 1.04 9.96 7.46
N ASN A 100 1.87 10.49 6.55
CA ASN A 100 2.91 9.70 5.90
C ASN A 100 3.89 9.14 6.94
N TYR A 101 4.28 9.94 7.94
CA TYR A 101 5.14 9.49 9.04
C TYR A 101 4.46 8.41 9.90
N ARG A 102 3.17 8.57 10.24
CA ARG A 102 2.40 7.55 10.96
C ARG A 102 2.40 6.20 10.22
N ASN A 103 2.25 6.23 8.89
CA ASN A 103 2.18 5.04 8.05
C ASN A 103 3.55 4.54 7.56
N TRP A 104 4.64 5.25 7.86
CA TRP A 104 5.99 4.87 7.47
C TRP A 104 6.57 3.76 8.36
N HIS A 105 6.06 3.60 9.57
CA HIS A 105 6.64 2.70 10.55
C HIS A 105 6.19 1.25 10.36
N ALA A 106 7.09 0.32 10.72
CA ALA A 106 6.86 -1.12 10.79
C ALA A 106 5.67 -1.47 11.72
N PRO A 107 5.17 -2.72 11.73
CA PRO A 107 3.97 -3.09 12.48
C PRO A 107 4.00 -2.59 13.92
N THR A 108 3.08 -1.68 14.26
CA THR A 108 2.95 -1.09 15.59
C THR A 108 1.85 -1.76 16.41
N HIS A 109 1.03 -2.61 15.78
CA HIS A 109 -0.03 -3.30 16.48
C HIS A 109 0.57 -4.24 17.54
N PRO A 110 0.12 -4.22 18.81
CA PRO A 110 0.72 -4.99 19.89
C PRO A 110 0.87 -6.49 19.57
N ASN A 111 -0.13 -7.08 18.92
CA ASN A 111 -0.10 -8.49 18.50
C ASN A 111 1.03 -8.80 17.52
N ASP A 112 1.32 -7.88 16.59
CA ASP A 112 2.38 -8.04 15.59
C ASP A 112 3.75 -7.91 16.24
N VAL A 113 3.92 -6.91 17.12
CA VAL A 113 5.14 -6.73 17.92
C VAL A 113 5.43 -7.97 18.78
N GLN A 114 4.41 -8.52 19.44
CA GLN A 114 4.55 -9.72 20.25
C GLN A 114 4.88 -10.95 19.39
N THR A 115 4.23 -11.09 18.22
CA THR A 115 4.51 -12.18 17.27
C THR A 115 5.96 -12.09 16.76
N ILE A 116 6.42 -10.90 16.39
CA ILE A 116 7.81 -10.66 15.94
C ILE A 116 8.81 -11.02 17.05
N ALA A 117 8.54 -10.59 18.29
CA ALA A 117 9.39 -10.91 19.44
C ALA A 117 9.43 -12.44 19.69
N TYR A 118 8.28 -13.10 19.62
CA TYR A 118 8.17 -14.54 19.79
C TYR A 118 8.92 -15.31 18.70
N LEU A 119 8.74 -14.93 17.43
CA LEU A 119 9.49 -15.51 16.30
C LEU A 119 11.00 -15.35 16.49
N LYS A 120 11.46 -14.16 16.88
CA LYS A 120 12.89 -13.90 17.14
C LYS A 120 13.48 -14.82 18.19
N ALA A 121 12.74 -15.06 19.28
CA ALA A 121 13.20 -15.86 20.41
C ALA A 121 13.14 -17.37 20.16
N ASN A 122 12.17 -17.86 19.38
CA ASN A 122 11.85 -19.29 19.32
C ASN A 122 12.16 -19.97 17.98
N VAL A 123 12.48 -19.22 16.92
CA VAL A 123 12.78 -19.77 15.59
C VAL A 123 14.25 -19.54 15.23
N PRO A 124 15.06 -20.59 14.97
CA PRO A 124 16.40 -20.42 14.42
C PRO A 124 16.39 -19.71 13.07
N ASN A 125 17.45 -18.96 12.73
CA ASN A 125 17.47 -18.13 11.51
C ASN A 125 17.47 -18.96 10.21
N GLU A 126 17.87 -20.22 10.28
CA GLU A 126 17.98 -21.14 9.15
C GLU A 126 16.69 -21.95 8.92
N ARG A 127 15.66 -21.75 9.76
CA ARG A 127 14.39 -22.48 9.70
C ARG A 127 13.31 -21.63 9.05
N PHE A 128 12.46 -22.29 8.28
CA PHE A 128 11.33 -21.67 7.61
C PHE A 128 10.16 -21.42 8.55
N VAL A 129 9.48 -20.31 8.31
CA VAL A 129 8.17 -19.95 8.87
C VAL A 129 7.21 -19.77 7.70
N ILE A 130 6.02 -20.35 7.80
CA ILE A 130 4.94 -20.07 6.85
C ILE A 130 3.99 -19.06 7.47
N THR A 131 3.62 -18.03 6.71
CA THR A 131 2.65 -17.04 7.16
C THR A 131 1.91 -16.41 5.99
N ASP A 132 0.71 -15.89 6.25
CA ASP A 132 0.02 -14.92 5.41
C ASP A 132 0.28 -13.47 5.78
N GLU A 133 1.17 -13.20 6.74
CA GLU A 133 1.65 -11.86 7.08
C GLU A 133 3.17 -11.81 7.00
N GLN A 134 3.69 -11.79 5.76
CA GLN A 134 5.12 -11.91 5.48
C GLN A 134 5.98 -10.87 6.21
N LEU A 135 5.43 -9.67 6.41
CA LEU A 135 6.13 -8.60 7.12
C LEU A 135 6.53 -9.00 8.55
N LEU A 136 5.73 -9.83 9.24
CA LEU A 136 6.07 -10.34 10.57
C LEU A 136 7.34 -11.18 10.55
N THR A 137 7.46 -12.06 9.54
CA THR A 137 8.58 -12.98 9.38
C THR A 137 9.85 -12.24 8.94
N VAL A 138 9.71 -11.27 8.03
CA VAL A 138 10.80 -10.38 7.60
C VAL A 138 11.33 -9.55 8.78
N MET A 139 10.45 -8.93 9.56
CA MET A 139 10.83 -8.14 10.75
C MET A 139 11.44 -9.00 11.87
N ALA A 140 11.09 -10.29 11.91
CA ALA A 140 11.70 -11.28 12.80
C ALA A 140 13.03 -11.85 12.28
N ASN A 141 13.48 -11.45 11.07
CA ASN A 141 14.65 -11.99 10.38
C ASN A 141 14.60 -13.52 10.21
N LYS A 142 13.45 -14.06 9.83
CA LYS A 142 13.24 -15.49 9.59
C LYS A 142 13.02 -15.79 8.12
N LEU A 143 13.28 -17.03 7.72
CA LEU A 143 13.12 -17.45 6.34
C LEU A 143 11.66 -17.76 6.02
N ILE A 144 11.23 -17.34 4.83
CA ILE A 144 9.95 -17.72 4.24
C ILE A 144 10.28 -18.67 3.08
N PRO A 145 9.55 -19.79 2.91
CA PRO A 145 9.72 -20.62 1.73
C PRO A 145 9.60 -19.78 0.44
N PRO A 146 10.52 -19.90 -0.53
CA PRO A 146 10.52 -19.04 -1.73
C PRO A 146 9.19 -18.98 -2.49
N ASN A 147 8.43 -20.09 -2.51
CA ASN A 147 7.13 -20.17 -3.19
C ASN A 147 5.99 -19.47 -2.42
N LEU A 148 6.24 -19.07 -1.17
CA LEU A 148 5.29 -18.50 -0.20
C LEU A 148 5.68 -17.08 0.25
N THR A 149 6.63 -16.44 -0.44
CA THR A 149 6.99 -15.03 -0.23
C THR A 149 5.86 -14.07 -0.62
N ASP A 150 4.93 -14.54 -1.45
CA ASP A 150 3.64 -13.89 -1.68
C ASP A 150 2.51 -14.90 -1.47
N THR A 151 1.60 -14.61 -0.55
CA THR A 151 0.38 -15.39 -0.34
C THR A 151 -0.87 -14.54 -0.58
N SER A 152 -0.77 -13.52 -1.42
CA SER A 152 -1.84 -12.57 -1.71
C SER A 152 -3.17 -13.24 -2.05
N GLY A 153 -4.26 -12.52 -1.74
CA GLY A 153 -5.61 -12.95 -2.11
C GLY A 153 -5.78 -13.08 -3.63
N VAL A 154 -4.95 -12.39 -4.43
CA VAL A 154 -4.92 -12.53 -5.89
C VAL A 154 -4.45 -13.92 -6.30
N ARG A 155 -3.32 -14.41 -5.76
CA ARG A 155 -2.84 -15.77 -6.07
C ARG A 155 -3.82 -16.85 -5.64
N ILE A 156 -4.43 -16.67 -4.47
CA ILE A 156 -5.45 -17.62 -3.96
C ILE A 156 -6.69 -17.58 -4.87
N GLY A 157 -7.21 -16.39 -5.17
CA GLY A 157 -8.42 -16.22 -5.99
C GLY A 157 -8.25 -16.66 -7.45
N ALA A 158 -7.03 -16.57 -7.99
CA ALA A 158 -6.70 -17.08 -9.31
C ALA A 158 -6.44 -18.60 -9.34
N GLY A 159 -6.43 -19.28 -8.19
CA GLY A 159 -6.12 -20.72 -8.08
C GLY A 159 -4.64 -21.06 -8.23
N GLU A 160 -3.74 -20.06 -8.16
CA GLU A 160 -2.29 -20.26 -8.21
C GLU A 160 -1.69 -20.70 -6.87
N LEU A 161 -2.46 -20.51 -5.78
CA LEU A 161 -2.14 -21.01 -4.46
C LEU A 161 -3.36 -21.73 -3.87
N THR A 162 -3.35 -23.05 -3.95
CA THR A 162 -4.43 -23.93 -3.50
C THR A 162 -4.09 -24.59 -2.16
N THR A 163 -5.10 -25.13 -1.48
CA THR A 163 -4.92 -25.91 -0.24
C THR A 163 -3.93 -27.08 -0.44
N SER A 164 -4.06 -27.84 -1.53
CA SER A 164 -3.18 -28.98 -1.79
C SER A 164 -1.72 -28.56 -2.00
N GLN A 165 -1.50 -27.45 -2.70
CA GLN A 165 -0.16 -26.87 -2.86
C GLN A 165 0.40 -26.37 -1.52
N MET A 166 -0.40 -25.69 -0.70
CA MET A 166 0.03 -25.26 0.63
C MET A 166 0.45 -26.45 1.50
N ILE A 167 -0.37 -27.51 1.56
CA ILE A 167 -0.04 -28.72 2.31
C ILE A 167 1.25 -29.36 1.77
N ALA A 168 1.41 -29.48 0.46
CA ALA A 168 2.61 -30.05 -0.15
C ALA A 168 3.87 -29.22 0.16
N LEU A 169 3.77 -27.90 0.10
CA LEU A 169 4.85 -26.98 0.44
C LEU A 169 5.19 -27.06 1.93
N THR A 170 4.20 -27.08 2.82
CA THR A 170 4.42 -27.24 4.26
C THR A 170 5.14 -28.56 4.57
N LYS A 171 4.74 -29.67 3.93
CA LYS A 171 5.43 -30.97 4.08
C LYS A 171 6.86 -30.96 3.55
N SER A 172 7.11 -30.25 2.44
CA SER A 172 8.43 -30.16 1.80
C SER A 172 9.40 -29.31 2.60
N TYR A 173 8.97 -28.12 3.03
CA TYR A 173 9.82 -27.16 3.74
C TYR A 173 9.89 -27.39 5.25
N ARG A 174 8.96 -28.17 5.83
CA ARG A 174 8.90 -28.51 7.27
C ARG A 174 9.14 -27.28 8.16
N PRO A 175 8.27 -26.26 8.05
CA PRO A 175 8.42 -25.06 8.86
C PRO A 175 8.28 -25.44 10.33
N ILE A 176 9.14 -24.87 11.17
CA ILE A 176 9.05 -25.06 12.63
C ILE A 176 7.82 -24.34 13.20
N MET A 177 7.33 -23.33 12.48
CA MET A 177 6.21 -22.50 12.91
C MET A 177 5.37 -22.03 11.72
N ILE A 178 4.06 -21.96 11.93
CA ILE A 178 3.09 -21.39 11.01
C ILE A 178 2.34 -20.27 11.74
N VAL A 179 2.32 -19.08 11.15
CA VAL A 179 1.65 -17.90 11.71
C VAL A 179 0.50 -17.50 10.82
N ILE A 180 -0.73 -17.61 11.33
CA ILE A 180 -1.94 -17.15 10.64
C ILE A 180 -2.30 -15.76 11.13
N GLY A 181 -2.15 -14.80 10.23
CA GLY A 181 -2.35 -13.38 10.44
C GLY A 181 -3.75 -12.99 10.89
N ARG A 182 -3.81 -11.85 11.58
CA ARG A 182 -5.05 -11.20 12.04
C ARG A 182 -6.04 -10.92 10.91
N GLU A 183 -5.57 -10.48 9.75
CA GLU A 183 -6.43 -10.14 8.60
C GLU A 183 -7.06 -11.39 7.95
N GLY A 184 -6.60 -12.59 8.34
CA GLY A 184 -7.29 -13.85 8.07
C GLY A 184 -7.25 -14.28 6.60
N ARG A 185 -6.20 -13.98 5.86
CA ARG A 185 -6.12 -14.33 4.43
C ARG A 185 -6.15 -15.84 4.19
N PHE A 186 -5.42 -16.61 4.98
CA PHE A 186 -5.53 -18.07 4.95
C PHE A 186 -6.89 -18.55 5.46
N ARG A 187 -7.46 -17.93 6.50
CA ARG A 187 -8.79 -18.32 7.02
C ARG A 187 -9.90 -18.12 6.00
N ASN A 188 -9.83 -17.02 5.25
CA ASN A 188 -10.86 -16.62 4.29
C ASN A 188 -10.66 -17.28 2.92
N GLY A 189 -9.41 -17.45 2.49
CA GLY A 189 -9.07 -17.94 1.15
C GLY A 189 -8.70 -19.42 1.08
N LEU A 190 -8.26 -20.03 2.19
CA LEU A 190 -7.77 -21.41 2.26
C LEU A 190 -8.21 -22.10 3.58
N PRO A 191 -9.51 -22.12 3.90
CA PRO A 191 -9.99 -22.62 5.20
C PRO A 191 -9.59 -24.07 5.47
N GLU A 192 -9.58 -24.94 4.45
CA GLU A 192 -9.18 -26.34 4.62
C GLU A 192 -7.68 -26.49 4.92
N TYR A 193 -6.84 -25.56 4.45
CA TYR A 193 -5.43 -25.53 4.86
C TYR A 193 -5.30 -25.16 6.33
N VAL A 194 -6.11 -24.21 6.82
CA VAL A 194 -6.12 -23.83 8.25
C VAL A 194 -6.54 -25.02 9.11
N THR A 195 -7.60 -25.74 8.75
CA THR A 195 -8.02 -26.97 9.44
C THR A 195 -6.89 -28.01 9.44
N TRP A 196 -6.23 -28.21 8.29
CA TRP A 196 -5.11 -29.14 8.21
C TRP A 196 -3.95 -28.73 9.15
N VAL A 197 -3.63 -27.43 9.24
CA VAL A 197 -2.62 -26.94 10.18
C VAL A 197 -3.02 -27.21 11.63
N GLU A 198 -4.27 -26.94 12.00
CA GLU A 198 -4.81 -27.21 13.35
C GLU A 198 -4.73 -28.70 13.73
N GLU A 199 -4.87 -29.61 12.76
CA GLU A 199 -4.75 -31.05 12.97
C GLU A 199 -3.30 -31.54 13.12
N HIS A 200 -2.31 -30.86 12.52
CA HIS A 200 -0.93 -31.35 12.39
C HIS A 200 0.10 -30.58 13.22
N TYR A 201 -0.23 -29.38 13.69
CA TYR A 201 0.62 -28.53 14.50
C TYR A 201 -0.06 -28.24 15.85
N ASP A 202 0.74 -27.82 16.83
CA ASP A 202 0.22 -27.42 18.14
C ASP A 202 -0.06 -25.93 18.17
N TYR A 203 -1.29 -25.57 18.54
CA TYR A 203 -1.66 -24.18 18.73
C TYR A 203 -0.95 -23.61 19.97
N HIS A 204 -0.27 -22.48 19.77
CA HIS A 204 0.37 -21.73 20.84
C HIS A 204 -0.29 -20.36 20.96
N ASP A 205 -1.01 -20.17 22.07
CA ASP A 205 -1.65 -18.90 22.38
C ASP A 205 -0.65 -17.93 23.01
N LEU A 206 -0.48 -16.75 22.40
CA LEU A 206 0.31 -15.65 22.97
C LEU A 206 -0.49 -14.81 23.98
N GLY A 207 -1.72 -15.20 24.31
CA GLY A 207 -2.60 -14.47 25.21
C GLY A 207 -3.24 -13.24 24.57
N ASN A 208 -3.30 -13.20 23.24
CA ASN A 208 -3.89 -12.10 22.49
C ASN A 208 -4.84 -12.63 21.40
N ALA A 209 -5.90 -11.88 21.08
CA ALA A 209 -6.86 -12.27 20.04
C ALA A 209 -6.34 -12.05 18.59
N GLY A 210 -5.01 -12.03 18.41
CA GLY A 210 -4.35 -11.61 17.18
C GLY A 210 -3.95 -12.75 16.26
N ASN A 211 -2.66 -12.76 15.93
CA ASN A 211 -2.06 -13.77 15.07
C ASN A 211 -2.09 -15.13 15.77
N LYS A 212 -2.58 -16.16 15.09
CA LYS A 212 -2.57 -17.53 15.61
C LYS A 212 -1.25 -18.18 15.27
N ILE A 213 -0.58 -18.75 16.26
CA ILE A 213 0.72 -19.41 16.08
C ILE A 213 0.55 -20.90 16.24
N PHE A 214 1.16 -21.65 15.32
CA PHE A 214 1.17 -23.10 15.30
C PHE A 214 2.62 -23.57 15.25
N VAL A 215 3.00 -24.48 16.15
CA VAL A 215 4.37 -24.98 16.31
C VAL A 215 4.44 -26.44 15.88
N GLU A 216 5.54 -26.82 15.23
CA GLU A 216 5.80 -28.20 14.83
C GLU A 216 5.69 -29.13 16.05
N ARG A 217 4.83 -30.16 15.96
CA ARG A 217 4.75 -31.20 16.99
C ARG A 217 6.09 -31.89 17.10
N LEU A 218 6.70 -31.85 18.27
CA LEU A 218 7.82 -32.72 18.58
C LEU A 218 7.27 -34.14 18.64
N ASN A 219 7.56 -34.95 17.62
CA ASN A 219 7.30 -36.38 17.72
C ASN A 219 8.17 -36.93 18.86
N GLU A 220 7.54 -37.40 19.94
CA GLU A 220 8.17 -38.28 20.94
C GLU A 220 8.61 -39.60 20.31
#